data_AF-A0A7C6ZQ44-F1
#
_entry.id   AF-A0A7C6ZQ44-F1
#
_cell.length_a   1.000
_cell.length_b   1.000
_cell.length_c   1.000
_cell.angle_alpha   90.00
_cell.angle_beta   90.00
_cell.angle_gamma   90.00
#
_symmetry.space_group_name_H-M   'P 1'
#
loop_
_entity.id
_entity.type
_entity.pdbx_description
1 polymer ?
#
loop_
_entity_poly.entity_id
_entity_poly.type
_entity_poly.pdbx_seq_one_letter_code
_entity_poly.pdbx_strand_id
1 'polypeptide(L)'
;MIGHLAGQRPGSVAALSGRGEIFSFTTMYNVPQGYEDQKPYTVALIKLDEGPMVTAQLTDVDAHEIRIGMRVEMVTRKLREEGDEGQIIYGYKFRPLLVDQALS
;
A
#
# COMPACT_ATOMS: atom_id res chain seq x y z
N MET A 1 -9.37 -31.78 -14.71
CA MET A 1 -8.51 -32.33 -13.64
C MET A 1 -8.39 -31.24 -12.58
N ILE A 2 -9.10 -31.39 -11.46
CA ILE A 2 -9.26 -30.36 -10.42
C ILE A 2 -8.32 -30.70 -9.27
N GLY A 3 -7.31 -29.85 -9.04
CA GLY A 3 -6.41 -29.94 -7.90
C GLY A 3 -7.08 -29.34 -6.67
N HIS A 4 -7.46 -30.21 -5.74
CA HIS A 4 -8.01 -29.86 -4.44
C HIS A 4 -6.87 -29.45 -3.50
N LEU A 5 -6.66 -28.15 -3.28
CA LEU A 5 -5.85 -27.67 -2.17
C LEU A 5 -6.72 -27.70 -0.90
N ALA A 6 -6.47 -28.70 -0.07
CA ALA A 6 -7.16 -28.89 1.19
C ALA A 6 -6.80 -27.81 2.23
N GLY A 7 -7.81 -27.28 2.92
CA GLY A 7 -7.69 -27.12 4.37
C GLY A 7 -7.56 -25.73 4.99
N GLN A 8 -8.11 -24.66 4.41
CA GLN A 8 -8.37 -23.43 5.19
C GLN A 8 -9.83 -23.37 5.63
N ARG A 9 -10.04 -23.33 6.95
CA ARG A 9 -11.36 -23.07 7.54
C ARG A 9 -11.85 -21.70 7.07
N PRO A 10 -13.09 -21.58 6.56
CA PRO A 10 -13.67 -20.27 6.27
C PRO A 10 -13.59 -19.40 7.53
N GLY A 11 -12.89 -18.26 7.45
CA GLY A 11 -12.84 -17.27 8.54
C GLY A 11 -11.67 -17.36 9.53
N SER A 12 -10.58 -18.08 9.24
CA SER A 12 -9.35 -17.93 10.06
C SER A 12 -8.68 -16.59 9.77
N VAL A 13 -8.63 -15.70 10.77
CA VAL A 13 -7.88 -14.44 10.70
C VAL A 13 -6.38 -14.77 10.73
N ALA A 14 -5.65 -14.37 9.69
CA ALA A 14 -4.21 -14.44 9.64
C ALA A 14 -3.63 -13.03 9.81
N ALA A 15 -2.62 -12.88 10.66
CA ALA A 15 -1.87 -11.63 10.74
C ALA A 15 -1.02 -11.48 9.48
N LEU A 16 -1.10 -10.31 8.85
CA LEU A 16 -0.24 -9.92 7.74
C LEU A 16 0.86 -9.00 8.28
N SER A 17 2.11 -9.25 7.90
CA SER A 17 3.27 -8.44 8.31
C SER A 17 3.20 -7.00 7.80
N GLY A 18 2.39 -6.77 6.76
CA GLY A 18 2.35 -5.50 6.04
C GLY A 18 3.57 -5.28 5.15
N ARG A 19 4.41 -6.30 4.93
CA ARG A 19 5.57 -6.22 4.04
C ARG A 19 5.24 -6.87 2.69
N GLY A 20 5.81 -6.31 1.64
CA GLY A 20 5.57 -6.80 0.29
C GLY A 20 6.43 -6.13 -0.75
N GLU A 21 6.11 -6.39 -2.01
CA GLU A 21 6.76 -5.81 -3.18
C GLU A 21 5.76 -5.14 -4.11
N ILE A 22 6.19 -4.07 -4.77
CA ILE A 22 5.38 -3.41 -5.82
C ILE A 22 5.26 -4.37 -7.01
N PHE A 23 4.05 -4.86 -7.27
CA PHE A 23 3.75 -5.70 -8.43
C PHE A 23 3.52 -4.85 -9.69
N SER A 24 2.77 -3.75 -9.55
CA SER A 24 2.52 -2.77 -10.62
C SER A 24 2.13 -1.44 -9.98
N PHE A 25 2.31 -0.32 -10.68
CA PHE A 25 1.95 1.00 -10.18
C PHE A 25 1.54 1.96 -11.31
N THR A 26 0.83 3.01 -10.92
CA THR A 26 0.50 4.13 -11.80
C THR A 26 0.44 5.43 -11.00
N THR A 27 0.80 6.54 -11.63
CA THR A 27 0.75 7.87 -11.01
C THR A 27 -0.48 8.62 -11.50
N MET A 28 -1.32 9.04 -10.56
CA MET A 28 -2.54 9.78 -10.82
C MET A 28 -2.22 11.28 -10.87
N TYR A 29 -2.22 11.84 -12.09
CA TYR A 29 -2.02 13.28 -12.31
C TYR A 29 -3.35 14.05 -12.39
N ASN A 30 -4.40 13.39 -12.89
CA ASN A 30 -5.74 13.94 -12.96
C ASN A 30 -6.62 13.26 -11.91
N VAL A 31 -7.17 14.06 -11.00
CA VAL A 31 -7.96 13.58 -9.85
C VAL A 31 -9.34 14.23 -9.86
N PRO A 32 -10.38 13.56 -9.31
CA PRO A 32 -11.71 14.15 -9.20
C PRO A 32 -11.68 15.44 -8.38
N GLN A 33 -12.69 16.30 -8.61
CA GLN A 33 -12.86 17.53 -7.86
C GLN A 33 -12.99 17.25 -6.35
N GLY A 34 -12.28 18.00 -5.52
CA GLY A 34 -12.20 17.83 -4.06
C GLY A 34 -11.07 16.90 -3.58
N TYR A 35 -10.22 16.41 -4.47
CA TYR A 35 -9.05 15.58 -4.15
C TYR A 35 -7.73 16.17 -4.69
N GLU A 36 -7.76 17.44 -5.09
CA GLU A 36 -6.64 18.13 -5.74
C GLU A 36 -5.40 18.17 -4.86
N ASP A 37 -5.54 18.27 -3.55
CA ASP A 37 -4.43 18.32 -2.60
C ASP A 37 -3.63 17.01 -2.54
N GLN A 38 -4.16 15.93 -3.11
CA GLN A 38 -3.49 14.63 -3.14
C GLN A 38 -2.65 14.45 -4.40
N LYS A 39 -2.80 15.28 -5.44
CA LYS A 39 -2.09 15.09 -6.71
C LYS A 39 -0.68 15.71 -6.70
N PRO A 40 0.30 15.10 -7.39
CA PRO A 40 0.25 13.74 -7.92
C PRO A 40 0.42 12.72 -6.79
N TYR A 41 -0.29 11.60 -6.86
CA TYR A 41 -0.03 10.44 -6.00
C TYR A 41 0.14 9.17 -6.83
N THR A 42 1.00 8.28 -6.35
CA THR A 42 1.19 6.96 -6.95
C THR A 42 0.37 5.93 -6.20
N VAL A 43 -0.40 5.14 -6.93
CA VAL A 43 -1.10 3.96 -6.42
C VAL A 43 -0.41 2.71 -6.96
N ALA A 44 -0.28 1.70 -6.11
CA ALA A 44 0.39 0.46 -6.44
C ALA A 44 -0.48 -0.76 -6.07
N LEU A 45 -0.35 -1.80 -6.88
CA LEU A 45 -0.66 -3.17 -6.49
C LEU A 45 0.56 -3.72 -5.77
N ILE A 46 0.37 -4.15 -4.53
CA ILE A 46 1.44 -4.69 -3.69
C ILE A 46 1.15 -6.16 -3.44
N LYS A 47 2.11 -7.01 -3.79
CA LYS A 47 2.07 -8.42 -3.43
C LYS A 47 2.70 -8.57 -2.05
N LEU A 48 1.88 -8.88 -1.05
CA LEU A 48 2.35 -9.12 0.31
C LEU A 48 3.13 -10.44 0.38
N ASP A 49 4.05 -10.52 1.33
CA ASP A 49 4.92 -11.69 1.51
C ASP A 49 4.11 -12.96 1.83
N GLU A 50 2.97 -12.81 2.49
CA GLU A 50 2.05 -13.90 2.80
C GLU A 50 1.22 -14.37 1.57
N GLY A 51 1.28 -13.64 0.45
CA GLY A 51 0.63 -14.01 -0.82
C GLY A 51 -0.47 -13.07 -1.34
N PRO A 52 -1.36 -12.48 -0.51
CA PRO A 52 -2.42 -11.60 -0.97
C PRO A 52 -1.90 -10.37 -1.72
N MET A 53 -2.71 -9.85 -2.63
CA MET A 53 -2.44 -8.59 -3.34
C MET A 53 -3.37 -7.49 -2.81
N VAL A 54 -2.81 -6.32 -2.53
CA VAL A 54 -3.54 -5.15 -2.02
C VAL A 54 -3.28 -3.92 -2.89
N THR A 55 -4.28 -3.07 -3.04
CA THR A 55 -4.16 -1.77 -3.72
C THR A 55 -3.99 -0.68 -2.67
N ALA A 56 -2.91 0.10 -2.76
CA ALA A 56 -2.67 1.21 -1.81
C ALA A 56 -1.88 2.35 -2.45
N GLN A 57 -1.98 3.55 -1.88
CA GLN A 57 -1.09 4.65 -2.24
C GLN A 57 0.32 4.43 -1.69
N LEU A 58 1.32 4.85 -2.45
CA LEU A 58 2.70 4.95 -2.00
C LEU A 58 2.95 6.29 -1.29
N THR A 59 3.88 6.30 -0.34
CA THR A 59 4.27 7.47 0.43
C THR A 59 5.75 7.39 0.79
N ASP A 60 6.35 8.52 1.18
CA ASP A 60 7.78 8.64 1.51
C ASP A 60 8.72 8.10 0.41
N VAL A 61 8.37 8.30 -0.86
CA VAL A 61 9.18 7.91 -2.02
C VAL A 61 8.93 8.86 -3.18
N ASP A 62 10.00 9.25 -3.86
CA ASP A 62 9.86 10.10 -5.04
C ASP A 62 9.42 9.27 -6.25
N ALA A 63 8.59 9.86 -7.12
CA ALA A 63 7.98 9.14 -8.25
C ALA A 63 9.00 8.46 -9.18
N HIS A 64 10.20 9.04 -9.32
CA HIS A 64 11.26 8.54 -10.18
C HIS A 64 12.04 7.35 -9.58
N GLU A 65 11.93 7.12 -8.27
CA GLU A 65 12.58 6.00 -7.57
C GLU A 65 11.72 4.73 -7.61
N ILE A 66 10.41 4.88 -7.84
CA ILE A 66 9.42 3.80 -7.81
C ILE A 66 9.69 2.82 -8.95
N ARG A 67 9.78 1.54 -8.61
CA ARG A 67 10.00 0.44 -9.56
C ARG A 67 9.26 -0.81 -9.15
N ILE A 68 8.84 -1.60 -10.14
CA ILE A 68 8.32 -2.96 -9.91
C ILE A 68 9.39 -3.78 -9.19
N GLY A 69 8.98 -4.55 -8.17
CA GLY A 69 9.85 -5.33 -7.29
C GLY A 69 10.44 -4.56 -6.11
N MET A 70 10.21 -3.24 -5.99
CA MET A 70 10.65 -2.47 -4.81
C MET A 70 9.99 -3.02 -3.54
N ARG A 71 10.80 -3.25 -2.51
CA ARG A 71 10.35 -3.67 -1.18
C ARG A 71 9.70 -2.52 -0.43
N VAL A 72 8.53 -2.79 0.13
CA VAL A 72 7.72 -1.81 0.84
C VAL A 72 7.16 -2.36 2.14
N GLU A 73 6.79 -1.46 3.04
CA GLU A 73 6.09 -1.76 4.29
C GLU A 73 4.85 -0.87 4.47
N MET A 74 3.83 -1.44 5.09
CA MET A 74 2.58 -0.76 5.42
C MET A 74 2.80 0.26 6.53
N VAL A 75 2.20 1.43 6.39
CA VAL A 75 2.18 2.50 7.39
C VAL A 75 0.78 3.07 7.55
N THR A 76 0.43 3.48 8.77
CA THR A 76 -0.81 4.23 9.03
C THR A 76 -0.63 5.69 8.62
N ARG A 77 -1.57 6.21 7.83
CA ARG A 77 -1.60 7.60 7.38
C ARG A 77 -3.00 8.18 7.45
N LYS A 78 -3.06 9.50 7.66
CA LYS A 78 -4.28 10.29 7.42
C LYS A 78 -4.59 10.24 5.92
N LEU A 79 -5.79 9.75 5.58
CA LEU A 79 -6.26 9.67 4.20
C LEU A 79 -7.01 10.95 3.80
N ARG A 80 -7.90 11.42 4.67
CA ARG A 80 -8.65 12.67 4.50
C ARG A 80 -9.21 13.18 5.82
N GLU A 81 -9.66 14.42 5.80
CA GLU A 81 -10.44 15.07 6.86
C GLU A 81 -11.69 15.64 6.22
N GLU A 82 -12.85 15.44 6.85
CA GLU A 82 -14.14 15.85 6.29
C GLU A 82 -14.54 17.27 6.74
N GLY A 83 -13.75 18.28 6.34
CA GLY A 83 -13.97 19.69 6.73
C GLY A 83 -13.43 20.04 8.12
N ASP A 84 -13.54 21.31 8.51
CA ASP A 84 -12.84 21.88 9.69
C ASP A 84 -13.28 21.29 11.05
N GLU A 85 -14.49 20.74 11.14
CA GLU A 85 -15.00 20.01 12.31
C GLU A 85 -15.27 18.52 12.00
N GLY A 86 -14.70 18.03 10.90
CA GLY A 86 -14.96 16.71 10.35
C GLY A 86 -14.19 15.57 10.98
N GLN A 87 -14.56 14.34 10.61
CA GLN A 87 -13.80 13.16 11.00
C GLN A 87 -12.47 13.08 10.23
N ILE A 88 -11.40 12.77 10.95
CA ILE A 88 -10.12 12.37 10.35
C ILE A 88 -10.15 10.87 10.06
N ILE A 89 -10.04 10.52 8.79
CA ILE A 89 -10.03 9.12 8.34
C ILE A 89 -8.58 8.66 8.21
N TYR A 90 -8.21 7.66 9.00
CA TYR A 90 -6.92 6.97 8.90
C TYR A 90 -7.06 5.69 8.08
N GLY A 91 -6.00 5.33 7.38
CA GLY A 91 -5.89 4.06 6.67
C GLY A 91 -4.44 3.72 6.38
N TYR A 92 -4.24 2.70 5.55
CA TYR A 92 -2.91 2.25 5.19
C TYR A 92 -2.41 2.90 3.90
N LYS A 93 -1.12 3.22 3.89
CA LYS A 93 -0.30 3.46 2.71
C LYS A 93 0.93 2.56 2.79
N PHE A 94 1.76 2.55 1.75
CA PHE A 94 3.02 1.81 1.75
C PHE A 94 4.18 2.75 1.48
N ARG A 95 5.30 2.53 2.16
CA ARG A 95 6.56 3.26 1.94
C ARG A 95 7.69 2.28 1.61
N PRO A 96 8.82 2.73 1.04
CA PRO A 96 10.00 1.90 0.91
C PRO A 96 10.38 1.27 2.26
N LEU A 97 10.76 -0.01 2.23
CA LEU A 97 11.18 -0.71 3.43
C LEU A 97 12.43 -0.02 4.01
N LEU A 98 12.32 0.50 5.24
CA LEU A 98 13.47 1.06 5.93
C LEU A 98 14.44 -0.07 6.29
N VAL A 99 15.63 -0.03 5.69
CA VAL A 99 16.74 -0.90 6.04
C VAL A 99 17.63 -0.11 6.96
N ASP A 100 17.88 -0.64 8.16
CA ASP A 100 18.80 -0.01 9.11
C ASP A 100 20.22 -0.02 8.51
N GLN A 101 20.76 1.17 8.22
CA GLN A 101 22.10 1.30 7.62
C GLN A 101 23.23 1.05 8.63
N ALA A 102 22.92 0.77 9.90
CA ALA A 102 23.90 0.56 10.97
C ALA A 102 24.70 -0.76 10.89
N LEU A 103 24.52 -1.59 9.85
CA LEU A 103 25.19 -2.89 9.70
C LEU A 103 25.87 -3.10 8.34
N SER A 104 26.27 -2.03 7.65
CA SER A 104 27.10 -2.10 6.43
C SER A 104 28.50 -1.52 6.66
#